data_AF-A0A819VQP5-F1
#
_entry.id   AF-A0A819VQP5-F1
#
_cell.length_a   1.000
_cell.length_b   1.000
_cell.length_c   1.000
_cell.angle_alpha   90.00
_cell.angle_beta   90.00
_cell.angle_gamma   90.00
#
_symmetry.space_group_name_H-M   'P 1'
#
loop_
_entity.id
_entity.type
_entity.pdbx_description
1 polymer ?
#
loop_
_entity_poly.entity_id
_entity_poly.type
_entity_poly.pdbx_seq_one_letter_code
_entity_poly.pdbx_strand_id
1 'polypeptide(L)'
;MDADMIVLHNMDELFELDQNPNFAAVQTCISNPAKTSSYPKYWKPENCPYTHGENSDGHDLVYEHGRLFNSGLFVFHPNLVVFEQMIAALNTWDLTDFIFADQDFLNQFYRSSWKR
;
A
#
# COMPACT_ATOMS: atom_id res chain seq x y z
N MET A 1 -10.39 5.93 -1.94
CA MET A 1 -10.23 6.56 -3.26
C MET A 1 -9.88 8.00 -2.99
N ASP A 2 -8.70 8.42 -3.41
CA ASP A 2 -8.25 9.80 -3.28
C ASP A 2 -9.05 10.74 -4.18
N ALA A 3 -9.08 12.01 -3.78
CA ALA A 3 -9.89 13.03 -4.43
C ALA A 3 -9.39 13.42 -5.83
N ASP A 4 -8.14 13.10 -6.16
CA ASP A 4 -7.49 13.40 -7.44
C ASP A 4 -7.52 12.21 -8.43
N MET A 5 -8.23 11.13 -8.09
CA MET A 5 -8.42 9.99 -8.99
C MET A 5 -9.56 10.22 -9.99
N ILE A 6 -9.38 9.68 -11.20
CA ILE A 6 -10.42 9.65 -12.24
C ILE A 6 -10.85 8.20 -12.47
N VAL A 7 -12.16 7.94 -12.31
CA VAL A 7 -12.75 6.63 -12.55
C VAL A 7 -13.12 6.50 -14.03
N LEU A 8 -12.50 5.55 -14.73
CA LEU A 8 -12.71 5.31 -16.17
C LEU A 8 -13.64 4.12 -16.46
N HIS A 9 -13.79 3.21 -15.50
CA HIS A 9 -14.56 1.98 -15.61
C HIS A 9 -15.45 1.80 -14.38
N ASN A 10 -16.48 0.97 -14.48
CA ASN A 10 -17.33 0.63 -13.35
C ASN A 10 -16.48 -0.02 -12.24
N MET A 11 -16.73 0.33 -10.97
CA MET A 11 -15.98 -0.16 -9.81
C MET A 11 -16.71 -1.21 -8.98
N ASP A 12 -17.92 -1.62 -9.37
CA ASP A 12 -18.72 -2.64 -8.67
C ASP A 12 -17.96 -3.97 -8.59
N GLU A 13 -17.13 -4.28 -9.59
CA GLU A 13 -16.23 -5.44 -9.61
C GLU A 13 -15.29 -5.49 -8.40
N LEU A 14 -14.93 -4.35 -7.82
CA LEU A 14 -14.07 -4.27 -6.63
C LEU A 14 -14.77 -4.84 -5.38
N PHE A 15 -16.11 -4.86 -5.36
CA PHE A 15 -16.90 -5.42 -4.27
C PHE A 15 -17.30 -6.88 -4.51
N GLU A 16 -17.15 -7.37 -5.75
CA GLU A 16 -17.41 -8.75 -6.15
C GLU A 16 -16.15 -9.63 -6.08
N LEU A 17 -15.01 -9.10 -5.62
CA LEU A 17 -13.78 -9.87 -5.46
C LEU A 17 -14.03 -11.11 -4.58
N ASP A 18 -13.96 -12.29 -5.20
CA ASP A 18 -14.39 -13.62 -4.71
C ASP A 18 -13.77 -14.09 -3.38
N GLN A 19 -12.87 -13.29 -2.79
CA GLN A 19 -12.17 -13.57 -1.55
C GLN A 19 -12.04 -12.32 -0.69
N ASN A 20 -13.16 -11.69 -0.31
CA ASN A 20 -13.24 -10.54 0.63
C ASN A 20 -12.10 -10.54 1.67
N PRO A 21 -10.95 -9.91 1.39
CA PRO A 21 -9.89 -9.84 2.37
C PRO A 21 -10.26 -8.72 3.32
N ASN A 22 -9.79 -8.78 4.56
CA ASN A 22 -10.00 -7.67 5.50
C ASN A 22 -9.48 -6.34 4.91
N PHE A 23 -8.52 -6.40 3.99
CA PHE A 23 -7.95 -5.26 3.28
C PHE A 23 -7.35 -5.69 1.93
N ALA A 24 -7.73 -5.03 0.83
CA ALA A 24 -7.16 -5.16 -0.50
C ALA A 24 -6.70 -3.81 -1.04
N ALA A 25 -5.55 -3.78 -1.71
CA ALA A 25 -5.00 -2.57 -2.31
C ALA A 25 -4.03 -2.93 -3.45
N VAL A 26 -3.70 -1.96 -4.29
CA VAL A 26 -2.70 -2.17 -5.35
C VAL A 26 -1.29 -1.89 -4.83
N GLN A 27 -0.27 -2.48 -5.47
CA GLN A 27 1.12 -2.20 -5.12
C GLN A 27 1.48 -0.72 -5.34
N THR A 28 2.36 -0.18 -4.50
CA THR A 28 2.92 1.16 -4.74
C THR A 28 3.96 1.09 -5.85
N CYS A 29 3.89 1.98 -6.84
CA CYS A 29 5.06 2.20 -7.68
C CYS A 29 6.08 3.06 -6.94
N ILE A 30 7.28 2.50 -6.78
CA ILE A 30 8.40 3.15 -6.09
C ILE A 30 9.45 3.69 -7.06
N SER A 31 9.04 4.19 -8.24
CA SER A 31 10.00 4.67 -9.25
C SER A 31 10.60 6.05 -8.93
N ASN A 32 9.93 6.86 -8.09
CA ASN A 32 10.31 8.23 -7.73
C ASN A 32 10.78 9.10 -8.91
N PRO A 33 9.94 9.30 -9.95
CA PRO A 33 10.34 10.00 -11.18
C PRO A 33 10.70 11.48 -10.93
N ALA A 34 10.07 12.09 -9.92
CA ALA A 34 10.35 13.47 -9.49
C ALA A 34 11.67 13.60 -8.71
N LYS A 35 12.34 12.48 -8.36
CA LYS A 35 13.58 12.45 -7.59
C LYS A 35 13.48 13.19 -6.26
N THR A 36 12.34 13.04 -5.58
CA THR A 36 12.10 13.64 -4.28
C THR A 36 13.10 13.09 -3.27
N SER A 37 13.94 13.97 -2.70
CA SER A 37 15.07 13.57 -1.84
C SER A 37 14.67 13.00 -0.49
N SER A 38 13.46 13.32 -0.02
CA SER A 38 12.90 12.76 1.22
C SER A 38 12.43 11.32 1.07
N TYR A 39 12.26 10.81 -0.17
CA TYR A 39 11.80 9.45 -0.38
C TYR A 39 12.93 8.45 -0.11
N PRO A 40 12.62 7.20 0.27
CA PRO A 40 13.64 6.20 0.51
C PRO A 40 14.54 5.99 -0.72
N LYS A 41 15.84 5.83 -0.50
CA LYS A 41 16.84 5.70 -1.59
C LYS A 41 16.59 4.50 -2.52
N TYR A 42 15.90 3.47 -2.02
CA TYR A 42 15.53 2.30 -2.82
C TYR A 42 14.33 2.55 -3.74
N TRP A 43 13.68 3.72 -3.65
CA TRP A 43 12.65 4.12 -4.60
C TRP A 43 13.32 4.64 -5.87
N LYS A 44 13.45 3.75 -6.85
CA LYS A 44 14.04 4.00 -8.17
C LYS A 44 13.36 3.12 -9.23
N PRO A 45 13.39 3.49 -10.52
CA PRO A 45 12.69 2.76 -11.57
C PRO A 45 13.04 1.27 -11.64
N GLU A 46 14.29 0.92 -11.32
CA GLU A 46 14.82 -0.45 -11.28
C GLU A 46 14.12 -1.32 -10.24
N ASN A 47 13.53 -0.72 -9.20
CA ASN A 47 12.87 -1.41 -8.11
C ASN A 47 11.32 -1.35 -8.20
N CYS A 48 10.75 -0.58 -9.13
CA CYS A 48 9.28 -0.43 -9.18
C CYS A 48 8.62 -1.73 -9.73
N PRO A 49 7.59 -2.26 -9.03
CA PRO A 49 6.90 -3.50 -9.42
C PRO A 49 6.23 -3.41 -10.80
N TYR A 50 5.87 -2.20 -11.22
CA TYR A 50 5.26 -1.94 -12.53
C TYR A 50 6.27 -1.82 -13.67
N THR A 51 7.57 -1.68 -13.37
CA THR A 51 8.60 -1.58 -14.41
C THR A 51 9.01 -2.96 -14.95
N HIS A 52 9.13 -3.97 -14.08
CA HIS A 52 9.73 -5.26 -14.44
C HIS A 52 8.71 -6.41 -14.59
N GLY A 53 7.44 -6.18 -14.29
CA GLY A 53 6.39 -7.21 -14.33
C GLY A 53 6.55 -8.24 -13.21
N GLU A 54 5.51 -9.08 -13.03
CA GLU A 54 5.36 -9.95 -11.84
C GLU A 54 6.42 -11.06 -11.70
N ASN A 55 7.16 -11.38 -12.76
CA ASN A 55 8.09 -12.52 -12.83
C ASN A 55 9.57 -12.10 -13.00
N SER A 56 9.95 -10.97 -12.42
CA SER A 56 11.30 -10.42 -12.52
C SER A 56 12.02 -10.45 -11.16
N ASP A 57 13.35 -10.39 -11.19
CA ASP A 57 14.21 -10.30 -9.99
C ASP A 57 13.84 -9.12 -9.05
N GLY A 58 13.05 -8.14 -9.54
CA GLY A 58 12.47 -7.07 -8.73
C GLY A 58 11.40 -7.53 -7.74
N HIS A 59 10.79 -8.69 -7.94
CA HIS A 59 9.82 -9.28 -7.01
C HIS A 59 10.49 -9.64 -5.66
N ASP A 60 11.74 -10.12 -5.68
CA ASP A 60 12.50 -10.46 -4.47
C ASP A 60 12.97 -9.21 -3.70
N LEU A 61 13.25 -8.10 -4.38
CA LEU A 61 13.59 -6.81 -3.75
C LEU A 61 12.39 -6.15 -3.05
N VAL A 62 11.18 -6.31 -3.61
CA VAL A 62 9.91 -5.92 -2.96
C VAL A 62 9.68 -6.76 -1.70
N TYR A 63 10.12 -8.02 -1.67
CA TYR A 63 10.06 -8.84 -0.45
C TYR A 63 11.07 -8.40 0.62
N GLU A 64 12.28 -7.97 0.23
CA GLU A 64 13.32 -7.51 1.16
C GLU A 64 12.92 -6.21 1.90
N HIS A 65 12.30 -5.27 1.20
CA HIS A 65 11.90 -3.97 1.77
C HIS A 65 10.42 -3.92 2.21
N GLY A 66 9.68 -5.02 2.01
CA GLY A 66 8.26 -5.15 2.33
C GLY A 66 7.38 -4.84 1.11
N ARG A 67 6.35 -5.68 0.89
CA ARG A 67 5.35 -5.43 -0.15
C ARG A 67 4.54 -4.19 0.24
N LEU A 68 4.86 -3.06 -0.38
CA LEU A 68 4.16 -1.80 -0.16
C LEU A 68 2.92 -1.71 -1.07
N PHE A 69 1.79 -1.34 -0.48
CA PHE A 69 0.59 -0.96 -1.22
C PHE A 69 0.36 0.55 -1.18
N ASN A 70 -0.34 1.03 -2.20
CA ASN A 70 -0.74 2.42 -2.32
C ASN A 70 -2.00 2.68 -1.51
N SER A 71 -2.01 3.74 -0.67
CA SER A 71 -3.17 4.08 0.16
C SER A 71 -4.25 4.88 -0.57
N GLY A 72 -4.04 5.29 -1.83
CA GLY A 72 -5.02 6.10 -2.55
C GLY A 72 -6.29 5.35 -2.94
N LEU A 73 -6.19 4.04 -3.22
CA LEU A 73 -7.35 3.17 -3.39
C LEU A 73 -7.13 1.83 -2.70
N PHE A 74 -8.06 1.49 -1.81
CA PHE A 74 -8.15 0.21 -1.15
C PHE A 74 -9.62 -0.16 -0.91
N VAL A 75 -9.89 -1.46 -0.82
CA VAL A 75 -11.19 -2.04 -0.47
C VAL A 75 -11.01 -2.76 0.85
N PHE A 76 -11.95 -2.57 1.78
CA PHE A 76 -11.88 -3.20 3.10
C PHE A 76 -13.27 -3.45 3.65
N HIS A 77 -13.37 -4.36 4.60
CA HIS A 77 -14.60 -4.56 5.35
C HIS A 77 -14.57 -3.69 6.63
N PRO A 78 -15.49 -2.74 6.80
CA PRO A 78 -15.55 -1.94 8.01
C PRO A 78 -15.70 -2.82 9.25
N ASN A 79 -14.83 -2.64 10.23
CA ASN A 79 -14.82 -3.45 11.44
C ASN A 79 -14.38 -2.61 12.64
N LEU A 80 -15.24 -2.53 13.66
CA LEU A 80 -14.97 -1.71 14.85
C LEU A 80 -13.77 -2.20 15.66
N VAL A 81 -13.57 -3.52 15.76
CA VAL A 81 -12.43 -4.10 16.47
C VAL A 81 -11.13 -3.73 15.78
N VAL A 82 -11.09 -3.79 14.44
CA VAL A 82 -9.91 -3.39 13.66
C VAL A 82 -9.65 -1.90 13.81
N PHE A 83 -10.71 -1.07 13.83
CA PHE A 83 -10.58 0.36 14.09
C PHE A 83 -9.95 0.64 15.47
N GLU A 84 -10.45 0.01 16.53
CA GLU A 84 -9.89 0.16 17.89
C GLU A 84 -8.43 -0.30 17.96
N GLN A 85 -8.07 -1.38 17.26
CA GLN A 85 -6.68 -1.85 17.15
C GLN A 85 -5.79 -0.83 16.43
N MET A 86 -6.27 -0.22 15.34
CA MET A 86 -5.53 0.84 14.64
C MET A 86 -5.33 2.07 15.54
N ILE A 87 -6.35 2.48 16.29
CA ILE A 87 -6.23 3.58 17.27
C ILE A 87 -5.22 3.24 18.37
N ALA A 88 -5.22 2.00 18.89
CA ALA A 88 -4.22 1.57 19.86
C ALA A 88 -2.80 1.61 19.27
N ALA A 89 -2.61 1.15 18.04
CA ALA A 89 -1.33 1.22 17.33
C ALA A 89 -0.84 2.66 17.15
N LEU A 90 -1.70 3.59 16.70
CA LEU A 90 -1.37 5.01 16.56
C LEU A 90 -0.90 5.66 17.87
N ASN A 91 -1.45 5.22 19.02
CA ASN A 91 -1.08 5.76 20.33
C ASN A 91 0.18 5.12 20.94
N THR A 92 0.69 4.02 20.37
CA THR A 92 1.75 3.22 20.99
C THR A 92 2.99 3.03 20.12
N TRP A 93 2.86 3.09 18.80
CA TRP A 93 3.99 2.92 17.89
C TRP A 93 4.82 4.21 17.78
N ASP A 94 6.11 4.03 17.51
CA ASP A 94 6.95 5.13 17.06
C ASP A 94 6.70 5.36 15.57
N LEU A 95 6.16 6.55 15.25
CA LEU A 95 5.77 6.94 13.89
C LEU A 95 6.74 7.99 13.31
N THR A 96 7.87 8.26 13.98
CA THR A 96 8.78 9.37 13.62
C THR A 96 9.33 9.25 12.20
N ASP A 97 9.55 8.02 11.74
CA ASP A 97 10.13 7.73 10.42
C ASP A 97 9.08 7.54 9.31
N PHE A 98 7.78 7.78 9.59
CA PHE A 98 6.72 7.63 8.61
C PHE A 98 6.66 8.87 7.71
N ILE A 99 7.27 8.76 6.53
CA ILE A 99 7.32 9.83 5.53
C ILE A 99 5.94 10.03 4.91
N PHE A 100 5.17 8.95 4.77
CA PHE A 100 3.81 8.93 4.24
C PHE A 100 2.86 8.45 5.35
N ALA A 101 2.32 9.38 6.14
CA ALA A 101 1.66 9.07 7.40
C ALA A 101 0.57 7.97 7.31
N ASP A 102 -0.32 8.06 6.33
CA ASP A 102 -1.38 7.09 6.09
C ASP A 102 -0.85 5.80 5.46
N GLN A 103 -0.05 5.92 4.39
CA GLN A 103 0.46 4.77 3.65
C GLN A 103 1.40 3.91 4.49
N ASP A 104 2.38 4.52 5.18
CA ASP A 104 3.36 3.80 5.99
C ASP A 104 2.68 3.11 7.18
N PHE A 105 1.73 3.80 7.84
CA PHE A 105 0.94 3.21 8.91
C PHE A 105 0.12 2.01 8.45
N LEU A 106 -0.63 2.15 7.37
CA LEU A 106 -1.46 1.08 6.85
C LEU A 106 -0.59 -0.08 6.34
N ASN A 107 0.54 0.20 5.70
CA ASN A 107 1.48 -0.83 5.25
C ASN A 107 2.09 -1.62 6.42
N GLN A 108 2.39 -0.96 7.53
CA GLN A 108 2.86 -1.64 8.74
C GLN A 108 1.73 -2.44 9.41
N PHE A 109 0.54 -1.85 9.55
CA PHE A 109 -0.61 -2.49 10.20
C PHE A 109 -1.11 -3.73 9.44
N TYR A 110 -1.18 -3.66 8.12
CA TYR A 110 -1.66 -4.76 7.26
C TYR A 110 -0.52 -5.58 6.63
N ARG A 111 0.74 -5.43 7.06
CA ARG A 111 1.95 -5.99 6.43
C ARG A 111 1.80 -7.44 5.96
N SER A 112 1.16 -8.27 6.77
CA SER A 112 1.00 -9.71 6.53
C SER A 112 -0.39 -10.15 6.10
N SER A 113 -1.35 -9.22 5.98
CA SER A 113 -2.77 -9.54 5.81
C SER A 113 -3.44 -8.87 4.61
N TRP A 114 -2.77 -7.92 3.95
CA TRP A 114 -3.31 -7.30 2.74
C TRP A 114 -3.23 -8.23 1.51
N LYS A 115 -4.18 -8.06 0.60
CA LYS A 115 -4.23 -8.72 -0.71
C LYS A 115 -4.08 -7.71 -1.85
N ARG A 116 -3.35 -8.13 -2.88
CA ARG A 116 -3.28 -7.41 -4.15
C ARG A 116 -4.53 -7.68 -4.97
#